data_AF-A0A7X0AA39-F1
#
_entry.id   AF-A0A7X0AA39-F1
#
_cell.length_a   1.000
_cell.length_b   1.000
_cell.length_c   1.000
_cell.angle_alpha   90.00
_cell.angle_beta   90.00
_cell.angle_gamma   90.00
#
_symmetry.space_group_name_H-M   'P 1'
#
loop_
_entity.id
_entity.type
_entity.pdbx_description
1 polymer ?
#
loop_
_entity_poly.entity_id
_entity_poly.type
_entity_poly.pdbx_seq_one_letter_code
_entity_poly.pdbx_strand_id
1 'polypeptide(L)'
;MENYPITISLDKAVHHFEVGEYPHHEDDRCKYKVFEGGVYVASFEPDAQEFLHVCQNPGGVDEEVLHLLADQIETHHPQGMNDNIRKLKL
;
A
#
# COMPACT_ATOMS: atom_id res chain seq x y z
N MET A 1 -15.27 -7.54 1.33
CA MET A 1 -13.92 -6.96 1.25
C MET A 1 -13.23 -7.31 2.55
N GLU A 2 -12.19 -8.13 2.47
CA GLU A 2 -11.35 -8.45 3.62
C GLU A 2 -10.22 -7.42 3.64
N ASN A 3 -10.13 -6.65 4.72
CA ASN A 3 -8.95 -5.82 4.96
C ASN A 3 -7.87 -6.72 5.55
N TYR A 4 -6.62 -6.53 5.16
CA TYR A 4 -5.48 -7.21 5.78
C TYR A 4 -4.61 -6.21 6.55
N PRO A 5 -4.09 -6.60 7.73
CA PRO A 5 -3.24 -5.73 8.51
C PRO A 5 -1.82 -5.68 7.90
N ILE A 6 -1.26 -4.48 7.80
CA ILE A 6 0.15 -4.24 7.50
C ILE A 6 0.77 -3.55 8.71
N THR A 7 1.93 -4.03 9.16
CA THR A 7 2.69 -3.38 10.23
C THR A 7 4.00 -2.88 9.66
N ILE A 8 4.25 -1.58 9.77
CA ILE A 8 5.50 -0.94 9.34
C ILE A 8 6.24 -0.49 10.58
N SER A 9 7.49 -0.91 10.69
CA SER A 9 8.41 -0.45 11.72
C SER A 9 9.43 0.46 11.05
N LEU A 10 9.33 1.76 11.31
CA LEU A 10 10.28 2.75 10.81
C LEU A 10 10.95 3.45 11.99
N ASP A 11 12.28 3.42 12.01
CA ASP A 11 13.11 3.84 13.14
C ASP A 11 12.70 3.21 14.48
N LYS A 12 11.90 3.95 15.26
CA LYS A 12 11.40 3.58 16.60
C LYS A 12 9.87 3.62 16.68
N ALA A 13 9.20 3.96 15.59
CA ALA A 13 7.75 4.00 15.51
C ALA A 13 7.24 2.73 14.83
N VAL A 14 6.20 2.14 15.42
CA VAL A 14 5.48 1.01 14.83
C VAL A 14 4.10 1.52 14.43
N HIS A 15 3.82 1.47 13.13
CA HIS A 15 2.55 1.87 12.57
C HIS A 15 1.74 0.63 12.20
N HIS A 16 0.48 0.61 12.61
CA HIS A 16 -0.46 -0.48 12.33
C HIS A 16 -1.52 0.01 11.36
N PHE A 17 -1.43 -0.50 10.14
CA PHE A 17 -2.34 -0.16 9.06
C PHE A 17 -3.25 -1.32 8.72
N GLU A 18 -4.42 -1.00 8.18
CA GLU A 18 -5.36 -1.94 7.60
C GLU A 18 -5.54 -1.55 6.14
N VAL A 19 -5.26 -2.46 5.22
CA VAL A 19 -5.42 -2.22 3.78
C VAL A 19 -6.58 -3.04 3.25
N GLY A 20 -7.50 -2.38 2.56
CA GLY A 20 -8.55 -3.05 1.80
C GLY A 20 -8.43 -2.76 0.31
N GLU A 21 -8.65 -3.79 -0.51
CA GLU A 21 -8.88 -3.64 -1.94
C GLU A 21 -10.36 -3.32 -2.19
N TYR A 22 -10.62 -2.18 -2.84
CA TYR A 22 -11.98 -1.72 -3.13
C TYR A 22 -12.21 -1.69 -4.64
N PRO A 23 -12.58 -2.82 -5.27
CA PRO A 23 -12.84 -2.88 -6.71
C PRO A 23 -14.24 -2.36 -7.05
N HIS A 24 -14.56 -1.08 -6.90
CA HIS A 24 -15.89 -0.58 -7.29
C HIS A 24 -15.93 0.84 -7.90
N HIS A 25 -16.03 0.84 -9.23
CA HIS A 25 -17.16 1.33 -10.05
C HIS A 25 -17.46 2.81 -10.31
N GLU A 26 -16.92 3.81 -9.63
CA GLU A 26 -17.22 5.21 -9.97
C GLU A 26 -16.01 6.10 -9.74
N ASP A 27 -15.44 6.62 -10.83
CA ASP A 27 -14.53 7.78 -10.97
C ASP A 27 -13.28 7.92 -10.05
N ASP A 28 -13.14 7.12 -9.01
CA ASP A 28 -12.03 7.12 -8.07
C ASP A 28 -10.99 6.10 -8.52
N ARG A 29 -9.89 6.62 -9.05
CA ARG A 29 -8.74 5.82 -9.51
C ARG A 29 -8.06 5.03 -8.38
N CYS A 30 -8.35 5.34 -7.11
CA CYS A 30 -7.72 4.72 -5.95
C CYS A 30 -8.29 3.33 -5.63
N LYS A 31 -7.58 2.28 -6.05
CA LYS A 31 -7.97 0.87 -5.86
C LYS A 31 -7.78 0.35 -4.43
N TYR A 32 -6.77 0.85 -3.71
CA TYR A 32 -6.43 0.40 -2.35
C TYR A 32 -6.64 1.53 -1.35
N LYS A 33 -7.23 1.21 -0.21
CA LYS A 33 -7.43 2.18 0.89
C LYS A 33 -6.73 1.70 2.13
N VAL A 34 -6.03 2.61 2.79
CA VAL A 34 -5.26 2.40 4.01
C VAL A 34 -5.95 3.10 5.17
N PHE A 35 -6.10 2.37 6.26
CA PHE A 35 -6.65 2.87 7.50
C PHE A 35 -5.64 2.68 8.64
N GLU A 36 -5.54 3.65 9.54
CA GLU A 36 -4.79 3.53 10.80
C GLU A 36 -5.77 3.67 11.96
N GLY A 37 -5.92 2.63 12.78
CA GLY A 37 -6.91 2.63 13.87
C GLY A 37 -8.36 2.88 13.41
N GLY A 38 -8.71 2.42 12.21
CA GLY A 38 -10.02 2.65 11.58
C GLY A 38 -10.20 4.02 10.91
N VAL A 39 -9.19 4.89 10.91
CA VAL A 39 -9.23 6.21 10.24
C VAL A 39 -8.59 6.11 8.87
N TYR A 40 -9.24 6.60 7.82
CA TYR A 40 -8.68 6.66 6.47
C TYR A 40 -7.51 7.65 6.41
N VAL A 41 -6.31 7.13 6.14
CA VAL A 41 -5.07 7.93 6.15
C VAL A 41 -4.43 8.06 4.77
N ALA A 42 -4.56 7.05 3.92
CA ALA A 42 -3.98 7.06 2.58
C ALA A 42 -4.72 6.12 1.62
N SER A 43 -4.51 6.30 0.32
CA SER A 43 -4.95 5.36 -0.71
C SER A 43 -3.93 5.25 -1.83
N PHE A 44 -3.96 4.12 -2.53
CA PHE A 44 -3.07 3.82 -3.64
C PHE A 44 -3.84 3.43 -4.89
N GLU A 45 -3.28 3.76 -6.05
CA GLU A 45 -3.75 3.36 -7.37
C GLU A 45 -2.63 2.62 -8.12
N PRO A 46 -2.94 1.53 -8.83
CA PRO A 46 -1.99 0.94 -9.76
C PRO A 46 -1.88 1.84 -11.01
N ASP A 47 -0.65 2.15 -11.43
CA ASP A 47 -0.39 2.81 -12.72
C ASP A 47 -0.56 1.82 -13.88
N ALA A 48 -0.44 2.29 -15.14
CA ALA A 48 -0.46 1.47 -16.35
C ALA A 48 0.56 0.32 -16.37
N GLN A 49 1.62 0.41 -15.54
CA GLN A 49 2.63 -0.63 -15.35
C GLN A 49 2.37 -1.53 -14.12
N GLU A 50 1.19 -1.45 -13.51
CA GLU A 50 0.77 -2.19 -12.32
C GLU A 50 1.56 -1.88 -11.04
N PHE A 51 2.39 -0.83 -11.04
CA PHE A 51 3.05 -0.32 -9.84
C PHE A 51 2.10 0.50 -9.00
N LEU A 52 2.20 0.37 -7.68
CA LEU A 52 1.36 1.12 -6.76
C LEU A 52 1.89 2.53 -6.50
N HIS A 53 1.05 3.52 -6.80
CA HIS A 53 1.31 4.94 -6.55
C HIS A 53 0.34 5.50 -5.52
N VAL A 54 0.80 6.49 -4.76
CA VAL A 54 -0.03 7.22 -3.79
C VAL A 54 -1.11 8.00 -4.54
N CYS A 55 -2.36 7.65 -4.31
CA CYS A 55 -3.52 8.30 -4.91
C CYS A 55 -3.97 9.47 -4.03
N GLN A 56 -4.12 9.25 -2.72
CA GLN A 56 -4.43 10.29 -1.74
C GLN A 56 -3.68 10.05 -0.43
N ASN A 57 -3.31 11.14 0.26
CA ASN A 57 -2.68 11.11 1.58
C ASN A 57 -3.31 12.16 2.52
N PRO A 58 -4.61 12.04 2.87
CA PRO A 58 -5.26 12.98 3.78
C PRO A 58 -4.72 12.89 5.22
N GLY A 59 -4.14 11.75 5.59
CA GLY A 59 -3.54 11.53 6.91
C GLY A 59 -2.18 12.20 7.08
N GLY A 60 -1.57 12.74 6.02
CA GLY A 60 -0.23 13.30 6.08
C GLY A 60 0.82 12.27 6.47
N VAL A 61 0.63 11.01 6.05
CA VAL A 61 1.57 9.90 6.27
C VAL A 61 2.90 10.26 5.59
N ASP A 62 4.00 9.99 6.28
CA ASP A 62 5.33 10.26 5.77
C ASP A 62 5.59 9.49 4.45
N GLU A 63 6.33 10.12 3.54
CA GLU A 63 6.62 9.55 2.21
C GLU A 63 7.35 8.20 2.31
N GLU A 64 8.26 8.05 3.28
CA GLU A 64 8.98 6.79 3.48
C GLU A 64 8.03 5.66 3.93
N VAL A 65 7.06 5.99 4.80
CA VAL A 65 6.02 5.03 5.23
C VAL A 65 5.08 4.69 4.09
N LEU A 66 4.73 5.65 3.23
CA LEU A 66 3.91 5.41 2.04
C LEU A 66 4.60 4.49 1.04
N HIS A 67 5.91 4.65 0.83
CA HIS A 67 6.70 3.75 -0.02
C HIS A 67 6.73 2.32 0.55
N LEU A 68 6.93 2.19 1.86
CA LEU A 68 6.90 0.87 2.52
C LEU A 68 5.50 0.23 2.46
N LEU A 69 4.44 1.02 2.59
CA LEU A 69 3.07 0.56 2.41
C LEU A 69 2.85 0.00 1.00
N ALA A 70 3.26 0.73 -0.03
CA ALA A 70 3.13 0.28 -1.42
C ALA A 70 3.84 -1.06 -1.63
N ASP A 71 5.10 -1.19 -1.19
CA ASP A 71 5.89 -2.43 -1.32
C ASP A 71 5.24 -3.62 -0.59
N GLN A 72 4.68 -3.40 0.60
CA GLN A 72 3.96 -4.44 1.34
C GLN A 72 2.66 -4.86 0.65
N ILE A 73 1.91 -3.90 0.08
CA ILE A 73 0.69 -4.18 -0.68
C ILE A 73 1.04 -4.99 -1.94
N GLU A 74 2.08 -4.59 -2.68
CA GLU A 74 2.56 -5.32 -3.87
C GLU A 74 3.03 -6.74 -3.52
N THR A 75 3.73 -6.91 -2.40
CA THR A 75 4.17 -8.23 -1.90
C THR A 75 2.99 -9.13 -1.53
N HIS A 76 1.91 -8.55 -0.98
CA HIS A 76 0.72 -9.31 -0.62
C HIS A 76 -0.12 -9.69 -1.84
N HIS A 77 0.04 -9.00 -2.98
CA HIS A 77 -0.65 -9.33 -4.21
C HIS A 77 -0.10 -10.63 -4.82
N PRO A 78 -0.90 -11.71 -4.93
CA PRO A 78 -0.43 -13.00 -5.46
C PRO A 78 -0.01 -12.95 -6.94
N GLN A 79 -0.26 -11.85 -7.65
CA GLN A 79 0.16 -11.63 -9.04
C GLN A 79 1.44 -10.78 -9.17
N GLY A 80 1.98 -10.26 -8.05
CA GLY A 80 3.15 -9.37 -8.02
C GLY A 80 4.49 -10.06 -7.77
N MET A 81 4.64 -11.36 -8.06
CA MET A 81 5.98 -11.98 -8.14
C MET A 81 6.69 -11.48 -9.41
N ASN A 82 7.07 -10.20 -9.41
CA ASN A 82 8.10 -9.72 -10.32
C ASN A 82 9.45 -10.13 -9.71
N ASP A 83 10.04 -11.15 -10.32
CA ASP A 83 11.25 -11.91 -10.00
C ASP A 83 12.57 -11.08 -9.92
N ASN A 84 12.52 -9.80 -9.52
CA ASN A 84 13.67 -8.89 -9.61
C ASN A 84 14.44 -8.70 -8.29
N ILE A 85 13.93 -9.13 -7.13
CA ILE A 85 14.64 -9.02 -5.84
C ILE A 85 15.59 -10.21 -5.57
N ARG A 86 15.77 -11.13 -6.52
CA ARG A 86 16.81 -12.18 -6.42
C ARG A 86 18.16 -11.82 -7.05
N LYS A 87 18.30 -10.63 -7.66
CA LYS A 87 19.54 -10.24 -8.38
C LYS A 87 20.52 -9.30 -7.65
N LEU A 88 20.24 -8.85 -6.42
CA LEU A 88 21.19 -8.05 -5.63
C LEU A 88 22.03 -8.84 -4.61
N LYS A 89 21.96 -10.18 -4.66
CA LYS A 89 22.94 -11.04 -3.99
C LYS A 89 23.65 -11.92 -5.01
N LEU A 90 24.63 -11.35 -5.70
CA LEU A 90 25.80 -12.11 -6.18
C LEU A 90 27.05 -11.23 -6.11
#